data_AF-A0A0D2DBW6-F1
#
_entry.id   AF-A0A0D2DBW6-F1
#
_cell.length_a   1.000
_cell.length_b   1.000
_cell.length_c   1.000
_cell.angle_alpha   90.00
_cell.angle_beta   90.00
_cell.angle_gamma   90.00
#
_symmetry.space_group_name_H-M   'P 1'
#
loop_
_entity.id
_entity.type
_entity.pdbx_description
1 polymer ?
#
loop_
_entity_poly.entity_id
_entity_poly.type
_entity_poly.pdbx_seq_one_letter_code
_entity_poly.pdbx_strand_id
1 'polypeptide(L)'
;MQRALVLVKPWVRRAAPAGRPQLQSIPANSRRQFVTSPCLAIDRRRGAGRVKIVTIDDKIAETFILDDKIDSFLVRQKTQDNKLSDPQLLRDLLLETKRSNNHVLQLSKPGEGEVAIVQVVDRKDLVKRINAKETSARQTQLAQKEKKPKQLEINWAISGNDLQLKMKQLEEFLRKGKKVELLFAAKRHQRKAAPEEAEALLQAVREKVQEVGAVEVAAMEGGFPRQATMTIKIP
;
A
#
# COMPACT_ATOMS: atom_id res chain seq x y z
N MET A 1 25.41 24.92 -72.74
CA MET A 1 25.73 25.41 -71.37
C MET A 1 24.44 25.90 -70.73
N GLN A 2 23.89 25.14 -69.77
CA GLN A 2 22.63 25.48 -69.10
C GLN A 2 22.96 25.87 -67.64
N ARG A 3 22.58 27.08 -67.24
CA ARG A 3 22.58 27.56 -65.86
C ARG A 3 21.19 28.10 -65.56
N ALA A 4 20.44 27.36 -64.75
CA ALA A 4 19.18 27.79 -64.17
C ALA A 4 19.47 28.61 -62.90
N LEU A 5 19.00 29.85 -62.86
CA LEU A 5 19.01 30.70 -61.68
C LEU A 5 17.61 30.75 -61.08
N VAL A 6 17.59 30.51 -59.77
CA VAL A 6 16.48 30.55 -58.83
C VAL A 6 15.98 32.00 -58.69
N LEU A 7 14.67 32.21 -58.73
CA LEU A 7 14.06 33.46 -58.23
C LEU A 7 12.96 33.14 -57.21
N VAL A 8 13.27 33.51 -55.96
CA VAL A 8 12.40 33.52 -54.80
C VAL A 8 11.28 34.55 -55.03
N LYS A 9 10.01 34.16 -54.80
CA LYS A 9 8.87 35.09 -54.79
C LYS A 9 8.30 35.23 -53.37
N PRO A 10 8.08 36.47 -52.89
CA PRO A 10 7.65 36.75 -51.54
C PRO A 10 6.14 36.58 -51.35
N TRP A 11 5.76 36.19 -50.13
CA TRP A 11 4.38 36.08 -49.65
C TRP A 11 3.75 37.45 -49.46
N VAL A 12 2.77 37.80 -50.31
CA VAL A 12 1.87 38.93 -50.08
C VAL A 12 0.60 38.39 -49.42
N ARG A 13 0.39 38.77 -48.15
CA ARG A 13 -0.85 38.51 -47.41
C ARG A 13 -1.97 39.37 -47.99
N ARG A 14 -2.99 38.74 -48.60
CA ARG A 14 -4.27 39.39 -48.89
C ARG A 14 -5.10 39.48 -47.60
N ALA A 15 -5.46 40.69 -47.20
CA ALA A 15 -6.49 40.95 -46.22
C ALA A 15 -7.87 40.62 -46.82
N ALA A 16 -8.66 39.84 -46.09
CA ALA A 16 -10.07 39.58 -46.42
C ALA A 16 -10.97 40.32 -45.41
N PRO A 17 -12.10 40.88 -45.85
CA PRO A 17 -12.93 41.76 -45.03
C PRO A 17 -13.77 41.01 -43.98
N ALA A 18 -13.92 41.65 -42.82
CA ALA A 18 -14.69 41.19 -41.67
C ALA A 18 -16.20 41.20 -41.96
N GLY A 19 -16.79 40.01 -42.14
CA GLY A 19 -18.23 39.81 -42.11
C GLY A 19 -18.74 39.75 -40.67
N ARG A 20 -19.69 40.63 -40.32
CA ARG A 20 -20.41 40.61 -39.03
C ARG A 20 -21.30 39.36 -38.96
N PRO A 21 -21.23 38.52 -37.92
CA PRO A 21 -22.22 37.49 -37.70
C PRO A 21 -23.53 38.11 -37.16
N GLN A 22 -24.64 37.80 -37.81
CA GLN A 22 -26.01 38.12 -37.36
C GLN A 22 -26.26 37.49 -35.97
N LEU A 23 -26.65 38.32 -35.01
CA LEU A 23 -27.20 37.88 -33.73
C LEU A 23 -28.59 37.28 -33.97
N GLN A 24 -28.71 35.96 -33.87
CA GLN A 24 -29.99 35.28 -33.78
C GLN A 24 -30.62 35.57 -32.42
N SER A 25 -31.81 36.15 -32.42
CA SER A 25 -32.60 36.44 -31.23
C SER A 25 -33.06 35.14 -30.56
N ILE A 26 -32.62 34.93 -29.32
CA ILE A 26 -33.07 33.84 -28.44
C ILE A 26 -34.49 34.18 -27.95
N PRO A 27 -35.49 33.28 -28.04
CA PRO A 27 -36.83 33.55 -27.54
C PRO A 27 -36.84 33.69 -26.02
N ALA A 28 -37.50 34.75 -25.55
CA ALA A 28 -37.69 35.09 -24.15
C ALA A 28 -38.65 34.12 -23.46
N ASN A 29 -38.19 32.94 -23.05
CA ASN A 29 -38.90 32.16 -22.03
C ASN A 29 -37.99 31.16 -21.30
N SER A 30 -37.18 31.65 -20.36
CA SER A 30 -36.82 30.84 -19.19
C SER A 30 -36.53 31.79 -18.03
N ARG A 31 -37.49 31.93 -17.11
CA ARG A 31 -37.22 32.47 -15.77
C ARG A 31 -36.24 31.52 -15.09
N ARG A 32 -34.93 31.76 -15.23
CA ARG A 32 -33.94 31.23 -14.30
C ARG A 32 -34.12 31.99 -12.98
N GLN A 33 -34.94 31.44 -12.10
CA GLN A 33 -34.95 31.86 -10.71
C GLN A 33 -33.57 31.53 -10.12
N PHE A 34 -32.74 32.56 -9.93
CA PHE A 34 -31.56 32.43 -9.09
C PHE A 34 -32.04 32.25 -7.65
N VAL A 35 -32.12 31.01 -7.20
CA VAL A 35 -32.33 30.69 -5.79
C VAL A 35 -30.97 30.89 -5.11
N THR A 36 -30.76 32.07 -4.55
CA THR A 36 -29.70 32.34 -3.58
C THR A 36 -30.10 31.76 -2.22
N SER A 37 -30.10 30.43 -2.13
CA SER A 37 -30.06 29.76 -0.84
C SER A 37 -28.80 28.91 -0.85
N PRO A 38 -27.82 29.16 0.04
CA PRO A 38 -26.73 28.24 0.24
C PRO A 38 -27.33 27.02 0.92
N CYS A 39 -27.89 26.12 0.12
CA CYS A 39 -28.11 24.76 0.57
C CYS A 39 -26.72 24.27 0.98
N LEU A 40 -26.54 24.00 2.28
CA LEU A 40 -25.45 23.19 2.80
C LEU A 40 -25.59 21.82 2.13
N ALA A 41 -25.16 21.73 0.88
CA ALA A 41 -24.94 20.50 0.19
C ALA A 41 -23.76 19.87 0.92
N ILE A 42 -24.08 19.12 1.97
CA ILE A 42 -23.21 18.10 2.53
C ILE A 42 -22.74 17.31 1.32
N ASP A 43 -21.50 17.55 0.94
CA ASP A 43 -20.88 17.00 -0.25
C ASP A 43 -20.94 15.48 -0.09
N ARG A 44 -21.92 14.82 -0.74
CA ARG A 44 -22.06 13.36 -0.76
C ARG A 44 -20.97 12.72 -1.65
N ARG A 45 -19.85 13.40 -1.84
CA ARG A 45 -18.72 12.90 -2.63
C ARG A 45 -17.95 11.89 -1.77
N ARG A 46 -18.17 10.62 -2.12
CA ARG A 46 -17.59 9.41 -1.54
C ARG A 46 -18.16 9.11 -0.16
N GLY A 47 -19.09 8.16 -0.11
CA GLY A 47 -19.34 7.39 1.10
C GLY A 47 -18.10 6.59 1.46
N ALA A 48 -17.07 7.25 2.00
CA ALA A 48 -16.20 6.59 2.95
C ALA A 48 -17.15 6.09 4.05
N GLY A 49 -17.30 4.77 4.18
CA GLY A 49 -18.21 4.17 5.16
C GLY A 49 -18.02 4.84 6.53
N ARG A 50 -19.10 4.93 7.32
CA ARG A 50 -19.07 5.56 8.65
C ARG A 50 -17.83 5.08 9.40
N VAL A 51 -16.90 6.00 9.70
CA VAL A 51 -15.68 5.68 10.45
C VAL A 51 -16.14 5.12 11.79
N LYS A 52 -15.96 3.81 12.00
CA LYS A 52 -16.24 3.16 13.27
C LYS A 52 -15.11 3.53 14.22
N ILE A 53 -15.40 4.35 15.22
CA ILE A 53 -14.47 4.65 16.30
C ILE A 53 -14.40 3.36 17.14
N VAL A 54 -13.35 2.57 16.94
CA VAL A 54 -13.11 1.37 17.73
C VAL A 54 -12.53 1.81 19.06
N THR A 55 -13.26 1.60 20.15
CA THR A 55 -12.76 1.92 21.49
C THR A 55 -11.77 0.86 21.96
N ILE A 56 -10.99 1.20 22.99
CA ILE A 56 -10.04 0.24 23.58
C ILE A 56 -10.79 -0.96 24.17
N ASP A 57 -11.98 -0.74 24.73
CA ASP A 57 -12.80 -1.81 25.31
C ASP A 57 -13.34 -2.76 24.25
N ASP A 58 -13.72 -2.25 23.07
CA ASP A 58 -14.11 -3.10 21.93
C ASP A 58 -12.95 -4.00 21.50
N LYS A 59 -11.73 -3.44 21.41
CA LYS A 59 -10.53 -4.23 21.08
C LYS A 59 -10.24 -5.30 22.12
N ILE A 60 -10.40 -4.98 23.40
CA ILE A 60 -10.22 -5.94 24.50
C ILE A 60 -11.23 -7.09 24.34
N ALA A 61 -12.50 -6.77 24.11
CA ALA A 61 -13.57 -7.73 23.97
C ALA A 61 -13.46 -8.59 22.68
N GLU A 62 -12.83 -8.09 21.62
CA GLU A 62 -12.56 -8.83 20.38
C GLU A 62 -11.31 -9.71 20.49
N THR A 63 -10.27 -9.25 21.20
CA THR A 63 -8.97 -9.96 21.28
C THR A 63 -8.99 -11.11 22.28
N PHE A 64 -9.77 -10.99 23.34
CA PHE A 64 -9.78 -11.93 24.46
C PHE A 64 -11.19 -12.44 24.77
N ILE A 65 -11.27 -13.68 25.24
CA ILE A 65 -12.50 -14.26 25.79
C ILE A 65 -12.53 -13.90 27.28
N LEU A 66 -13.45 -12.99 27.64
CA LEU A 66 -13.54 -12.40 28.98
C LEU A 66 -14.91 -12.61 29.60
N ASP A 67 -14.92 -12.72 30.93
CA ASP A 67 -16.10 -12.66 31.80
C ASP A 67 -17.26 -13.54 31.28
N ASP A 68 -18.38 -12.92 30.90
CA ASP A 68 -19.61 -13.60 30.48
C ASP A 68 -19.47 -14.29 29.10
N LYS A 69 -18.39 -14.02 28.34
CA LYS A 69 -18.10 -14.72 27.08
C LYS A 69 -17.47 -16.11 27.30
N ILE A 70 -17.18 -16.47 28.54
CA ILE A 70 -16.61 -17.77 28.89
C ILE A 70 -17.75 -18.79 28.99
N ASP A 71 -17.80 -19.74 28.06
CA ASP A 71 -18.88 -20.72 27.97
C ASP A 71 -18.86 -21.79 29.09
N SER A 72 -17.79 -21.87 29.88
CA SER A 72 -17.60 -22.92 30.88
C SER A 72 -18.20 -22.56 32.25
N PHE A 73 -18.99 -23.48 32.81
CA PHE A 73 -19.56 -23.34 34.16
C PHE A 73 -18.53 -23.51 35.29
N LEU A 74 -17.63 -24.50 35.14
CA LEU A 74 -16.54 -24.77 36.07
C LEU A 74 -15.24 -24.19 35.52
N VAL A 75 -14.48 -23.50 36.39
CA VAL A 75 -13.20 -22.89 36.05
C VAL A 75 -12.15 -23.14 37.13
N ARG A 76 -10.87 -23.18 36.75
CA ARG A 76 -9.73 -23.18 37.68
C ARG A 76 -8.99 -21.86 37.56
N GLN A 77 -8.84 -21.15 38.67
CA GLN A 77 -8.12 -19.89 38.69
C GLN A 77 -6.61 -20.15 38.71
N LYS A 78 -5.89 -19.45 37.84
CA LYS A 78 -4.43 -19.37 37.89
C LYS A 78 -4.02 -18.24 38.84
N THR A 79 -3.47 -18.60 39.99
CA THR A 79 -2.91 -17.64 40.96
C THR A 79 -1.62 -17.02 40.43
N GLN A 80 -1.20 -15.89 41.02
CA GLN A 80 0.07 -15.22 40.65
C GLN A 80 1.29 -16.14 40.73
N ASP A 81 1.27 -17.13 41.63
CA ASP A 81 2.33 -18.13 41.80
C ASP A 81 2.35 -19.22 40.70
N ASN A 82 1.57 -19.07 39.64
CA ASN A 82 1.34 -20.08 38.58
C ASN A 82 0.74 -21.40 39.07
N LYS A 83 0.25 -21.45 40.31
CA LYS A 83 -0.51 -22.58 40.83
C LYS A 83 -1.96 -22.50 40.36
N LEU A 84 -2.56 -23.66 40.11
CA LEU A 84 -3.97 -23.80 39.76
C LEU A 84 -4.76 -24.02 41.05
N SER A 85 -5.82 -23.23 41.25
CA SER A 85 -6.78 -23.45 42.33
C SER A 85 -7.64 -24.68 42.08
N ASP A 86 -8.37 -25.07 43.12
CA ASP A 86 -9.46 -26.03 42.98
C ASP A 86 -10.54 -25.52 42.00
N PRO A 87 -11.30 -26.43 41.36
CA PRO A 87 -12.40 -26.05 40.49
C PRO A 87 -13.46 -25.25 41.25
N GLN A 88 -13.77 -24.06 40.77
CA GLN A 88 -14.83 -23.19 41.29
C GLN A 88 -15.83 -22.86 40.19
N LEU A 89 -17.05 -22.48 40.57
CA LEU A 89 -18.04 -21.97 39.62
C LEU A 89 -17.63 -20.60 39.10
N LEU A 90 -17.73 -20.39 37.79
CA LEU A 90 -17.40 -19.11 37.15
C LEU A 90 -18.24 -17.96 37.74
N ARG A 91 -19.50 -18.24 38.09
CA ARG A 91 -20.41 -17.24 38.67
C ARG A 91 -19.87 -16.67 39.98
N ASP A 92 -19.36 -17.53 40.86
CA ASP A 92 -18.85 -17.12 42.16
C ASP A 92 -17.60 -16.27 42.01
N LEU A 93 -16.71 -16.68 41.11
CA LEU A 93 -15.50 -15.93 40.77
C LEU A 93 -15.83 -14.54 40.18
N LEU A 94 -16.84 -14.45 39.32
CA LEU A 94 -17.30 -13.19 38.72
C LEU A 94 -18.06 -12.28 39.70
N LEU A 95 -18.59 -12.83 40.79
CA LEU A 95 -19.21 -12.07 41.88
C LEU A 95 -18.15 -11.52 42.84
N GLU A 96 -17.11 -12.31 43.13
CA GLU A 96 -15.98 -11.91 43.97
C GLU A 96 -15.11 -10.82 43.27
N THR A 97 -14.96 -10.93 41.95
CA THR A 97 -14.11 -10.03 41.17
C THR A 97 -14.79 -8.68 40.88
N LYS A 98 -14.09 -7.58 41.17
CA LYS A 98 -14.56 -6.22 40.83
C LYS A 98 -14.44 -5.95 39.32
N ARG A 99 -15.56 -6.01 38.62
CA ARG A 99 -15.69 -5.83 37.16
C ARG A 99 -15.26 -4.45 36.62
N SER A 100 -15.07 -3.45 37.47
CA SER A 100 -14.65 -2.11 37.04
C SER A 100 -13.18 -2.03 36.66
N ASN A 101 -12.32 -2.81 37.34
CA ASN A 101 -10.87 -2.77 37.15
C ASN A 101 -10.33 -4.11 36.64
N ASN A 102 -10.99 -5.20 36.98
CA ASN A 102 -10.48 -6.55 36.80
C ASN A 102 -11.43 -7.33 35.90
N HIS A 103 -10.85 -8.14 35.01
CA HIS A 103 -11.56 -9.04 34.12
C HIS A 103 -11.05 -10.47 34.32
N VAL A 104 -11.94 -11.44 34.20
CA VAL A 104 -11.59 -12.86 34.19
C VAL A 104 -11.24 -13.23 32.75
N LEU A 105 -9.97 -13.52 32.50
CA LEU A 105 -9.43 -13.91 31.21
C LEU A 105 -9.35 -15.43 31.09
N GLN A 106 -9.96 -15.99 30.06
CA GLN A 106 -9.76 -17.39 29.72
C GLN A 106 -8.41 -17.61 29.04
N LEU A 107 -7.58 -18.48 29.61
CA LEU A 107 -6.27 -18.85 29.06
C LEU A 107 -6.34 -20.10 28.18
N SER A 108 -7.13 -21.09 28.60
CA SER A 108 -7.37 -22.32 27.85
C SER A 108 -8.86 -22.60 27.70
N LYS A 109 -9.22 -23.14 26.54
CA LYS A 109 -10.56 -23.71 26.33
C LYS A 109 -10.67 -25.03 27.09
N PRO A 110 -11.83 -25.34 27.70
CA PRO A 110 -12.04 -26.65 28.27
C PRO A 110 -11.97 -27.69 27.15
N GLY A 111 -11.10 -28.70 27.30
CA GLY A 111 -11.12 -29.91 26.48
C GLY A 111 -12.23 -30.86 26.92
N GLU A 112 -12.39 -31.99 26.23
CA GLU A 112 -13.29 -33.06 26.68
C GLU A 112 -12.86 -33.55 28.08
N GLY A 113 -13.64 -33.17 29.11
CA GLY A 113 -13.39 -33.54 30.51
C GLY A 113 -12.46 -32.61 31.30
N GLU A 114 -11.93 -31.54 30.69
CA GLU A 114 -11.04 -30.60 31.38
C GLU A 114 -11.76 -29.29 31.76
N VAL A 115 -11.39 -28.76 32.94
CA VAL A 115 -11.92 -27.49 33.46
C VAL A 115 -11.17 -26.32 32.79
N ALA A 116 -11.89 -25.27 32.38
CA ALA A 116 -11.27 -24.11 31.76
C ALA A 116 -10.34 -23.39 32.74
N ILE A 117 -9.15 -23.00 32.28
CA ILE A 117 -8.20 -22.26 33.10
C ILE A 117 -8.42 -20.76 32.87
N VAL A 118 -8.69 -20.05 33.96
CA VAL A 118 -8.95 -18.61 33.96
C VAL A 118 -7.93 -17.86 34.80
N GLN A 119 -7.68 -16.61 34.46
CA GLN A 119 -6.80 -15.71 35.20
C GLN A 119 -7.50 -14.38 35.43
N VAL A 120 -7.50 -13.89 36.66
CA VAL A 120 -7.96 -12.53 36.96
C VAL A 120 -6.86 -11.56 36.55
N VAL A 121 -7.17 -10.63 35.65
CA VAL A 121 -6.21 -9.67 35.09
C VAL A 121 -6.79 -8.26 35.14
N ASP A 122 -5.94 -7.28 35.43
CA ASP A 122 -6.33 -5.87 35.41
C ASP A 122 -6.55 -5.38 33.97
N ARG A 123 -7.52 -4.47 33.78
CA ARG A 123 -7.77 -3.80 32.50
C ARG A 123 -6.51 -3.15 31.94
N LYS A 124 -5.69 -2.52 32.79
CA LYS A 124 -4.44 -1.88 32.39
C LYS A 124 -3.47 -2.86 31.74
N ASP A 125 -3.40 -4.09 32.23
CA ASP A 125 -2.49 -5.09 31.70
C ASP A 125 -2.99 -5.69 30.39
N LEU A 126 -4.30 -5.84 30.22
CA LEU A 126 -4.88 -6.20 28.92
C LEU A 126 -4.57 -5.15 27.84
N VAL A 127 -4.70 -3.86 28.17
CA VAL A 127 -4.34 -2.76 27.26
C VAL A 127 -2.86 -2.80 26.90
N LYS A 128 -1.96 -2.98 27.87
CA LYS A 128 -0.52 -3.13 27.61
C LYS A 128 -0.24 -4.30 26.68
N ARG A 129 -0.87 -5.46 26.91
CA ARG A 129 -0.70 -6.66 26.05
C ARG A 129 -1.15 -6.39 24.61
N ILE A 130 -2.26 -5.69 24.41
CA ILE A 130 -2.74 -5.30 23.06
C ILE A 130 -1.75 -4.35 22.41
N ASN A 131 -1.36 -3.27 23.10
CA ASN A 131 -0.42 -2.29 22.55
C ASN A 131 0.94 -2.93 22.21
N ALA A 132 1.44 -3.83 23.05
CA ALA A 132 2.67 -4.58 22.78
C ALA A 132 2.54 -5.46 21.53
N LYS A 133 1.42 -6.19 21.38
CA LYS A 133 1.14 -6.99 20.17
C LYS A 133 1.02 -6.12 18.92
N GLU A 134 0.28 -5.01 18.99
CA GLU A 134 0.11 -4.09 17.88
C GLU A 134 1.43 -3.44 17.46
N THR A 135 2.26 -3.01 18.41
CA THR A 135 3.58 -2.43 18.14
C THR A 135 4.53 -3.47 17.55
N SER A 136 4.59 -4.69 18.10
CA SER A 136 5.39 -5.76 17.52
C SER A 136 4.92 -6.14 16.12
N ALA A 137 3.60 -6.24 15.90
CA ALA A 137 3.03 -6.53 14.58
C ALA A 137 3.33 -5.42 13.58
N ARG A 138 3.30 -4.15 14.02
CA ARG A 138 3.67 -3.02 13.17
C ARG A 138 5.15 -3.05 12.81
N GLN A 139 6.03 -3.34 13.77
CA GLN A 139 7.47 -3.46 13.52
C GLN A 139 7.78 -4.61 12.57
N THR A 140 7.17 -5.79 12.76
CA THR A 140 7.38 -6.93 11.86
C THR A 140 6.86 -6.63 10.46
N GLN A 141 5.70 -5.97 10.32
CA GLN A 141 5.18 -5.54 9.03
C GLN A 141 6.09 -4.52 8.34
N LEU A 142 6.66 -3.56 9.09
CA LEU A 142 7.61 -2.59 8.54
C LEU A 142 8.88 -3.29 8.07
N ALA A 143 9.46 -4.18 8.89
CA ALA A 143 10.62 -4.97 8.51
C ALA A 143 10.34 -5.87 7.30
N GLN A 144 9.15 -6.47 7.19
CA GLN A 144 8.74 -7.23 6.01
C GLN A 144 8.61 -6.35 4.75
N LYS A 145 8.06 -5.14 4.89
CA LYS A 145 7.97 -4.16 3.78
C LYS A 145 9.34 -3.69 3.31
N GLU A 146 10.32 -3.62 4.20
CA GLU A 146 11.71 -3.28 3.86
C GLU A 146 12.42 -4.43 3.17
N LYS A 147 12.19 -5.67 3.60
CA LYS A 147 12.73 -6.89 2.98
C LYS A 147 12.13 -7.19 1.60
N LYS A 148 10.91 -6.72 1.31
CA LYS A 148 10.24 -6.99 0.03
C LYS A 148 11.04 -6.34 -1.12
N PRO A 149 11.45 -7.12 -2.15
CA PRO A 149 12.17 -6.56 -3.28
C PRO A 149 11.29 -5.55 -4.03
N LYS A 150 11.91 -4.45 -4.46
CA LYS A 150 11.25 -3.49 -5.34
C LYS A 150 11.42 -3.93 -6.78
N GLN A 151 10.31 -4.00 -7.50
CA GLN A 151 10.33 -4.25 -8.93
C GLN A 151 10.41 -2.93 -9.69
N LEU A 152 11.34 -2.83 -10.63
CA LEU A 152 11.49 -1.70 -11.53
C LEU A 152 11.40 -2.21 -12.97
N GLU A 153 10.30 -1.85 -13.63
CA GLU A 153 10.08 -2.21 -15.02
C GLU A 153 10.77 -1.22 -15.97
N ILE A 154 11.51 -1.77 -16.93
CA ILE A 154 12.25 -1.07 -17.97
C ILE A 154 11.81 -1.67 -19.32
N ASN A 155 11.53 -0.81 -20.29
CA ASN A 155 11.23 -1.27 -21.65
C ASN A 155 12.53 -1.53 -22.42
N TRP A 156 12.56 -2.56 -23.26
CA TRP A 156 13.69 -2.80 -24.18
C TRP A 156 13.92 -1.62 -25.13
N ALA A 157 12.85 -0.95 -25.58
CA ALA A 157 12.93 0.22 -26.46
C ALA A 157 12.76 1.54 -25.66
N ILE A 158 13.54 1.71 -24.58
CA ILE A 158 13.52 2.92 -23.75
C ILE A 158 14.38 4.03 -24.37
N SER A 159 14.01 5.29 -24.13
CA SER A 159 14.86 6.44 -24.52
C SER A 159 15.97 6.67 -23.49
N GLY A 160 17.09 7.26 -23.90
CA GLY A 160 18.22 7.52 -23.00
C GLY A 160 17.87 8.39 -21.79
N ASN A 161 16.97 9.38 -21.95
CA ASN A 161 16.53 10.23 -20.85
C ASN A 161 15.69 9.45 -19.81
N ASP A 162 14.77 8.59 -20.26
CA ASP A 162 13.96 7.77 -19.35
C ASP A 162 14.82 6.70 -18.66
N LEU A 163 15.80 6.13 -19.39
CA LEU A 163 16.79 5.23 -18.79
C LEU A 163 17.54 5.91 -17.64
N GLN A 164 17.98 7.15 -17.83
CA GLN A 164 18.70 7.90 -16.78
C GLN A 164 17.83 8.15 -15.54
N LEU A 165 16.53 8.42 -15.71
CA LEU A 165 15.60 8.55 -14.59
C LEU A 165 15.41 7.22 -13.85
N LYS A 166 15.30 6.11 -14.58
CA LYS A 166 15.20 4.76 -14.00
C LYS A 166 16.48 4.37 -13.25
N MET A 167 17.65 4.73 -13.77
CA MET A 167 18.93 4.48 -13.08
C MET A 167 19.05 5.28 -11.77
N LYS A 168 18.59 6.53 -11.74
CA LYS A 168 18.50 7.31 -10.50
C LYS A 168 17.57 6.67 -9.46
N GLN A 169 16.42 6.13 -9.91
CA GLN A 169 15.49 5.42 -9.03
C GLN A 169 16.11 4.11 -8.49
N LEU A 170 16.81 3.37 -9.36
CA LEU A 170 17.55 2.17 -8.98
C LEU A 170 18.58 2.51 -7.89
N GLU A 171 19.40 3.54 -8.12
CA GLU A 171 20.40 4.02 -7.17
C GLU A 171 19.76 4.41 -5.83
N GLU A 172 18.64 5.15 -5.83
CA GLU A 172 17.93 5.53 -4.60
C GLU A 172 17.43 4.31 -3.82
N PHE A 173 16.97 3.26 -4.51
CA PHE A 173 16.52 2.03 -3.86
C PHE A 173 17.68 1.22 -3.29
N LEU A 174 18.79 1.14 -4.02
CA LEU A 174 20.00 0.45 -3.57
C LEU A 174 20.66 1.19 -2.39
N ARG A 175 20.74 2.52 -2.42
CA ARG A 175 21.21 3.35 -1.27
C ARG A 175 20.36 3.15 -0.02
N LYS A 176 19.07 2.84 -0.17
CA LYS A 176 18.15 2.48 0.94
C LYS A 176 18.33 1.03 1.43
N GLY A 177 19.30 0.28 0.89
CA GLY A 177 19.57 -1.12 1.23
C GLY A 177 18.51 -2.10 0.69
N LYS A 178 17.70 -1.69 -0.30
CA LYS A 178 16.63 -2.53 -0.83
C LYS A 178 17.15 -3.44 -1.92
N LYS A 179 16.62 -4.67 -1.96
CA LYS A 179 16.78 -5.58 -3.11
C LYS A 179 15.92 -5.06 -4.26
N VAL A 180 16.47 -4.99 -5.47
CA VAL A 180 15.76 -4.50 -6.65
C VAL A 180 15.71 -5.58 -7.73
N GLU A 181 14.52 -5.82 -8.25
CA GLU A 181 14.26 -6.71 -9.39
C GLU A 181 13.98 -5.84 -10.61
N LEU A 182 14.91 -5.82 -11.57
CA LEU A 182 14.71 -5.17 -12.86
C LEU A 182 13.95 -6.11 -13.79
N LEU A 183 12.79 -5.67 -14.27
CA LEU A 183 12.01 -6.38 -15.26
C LEU A 183 12.16 -5.69 -16.61
N PHE A 184 12.77 -6.36 -17.57
CA PHE A 184 12.88 -5.92 -18.95
C PHE A 184 11.76 -6.53 -19.78
N ALA A 185 10.84 -5.71 -20.28
CA ALA A 185 9.69 -6.18 -21.05
C ALA A 185 9.37 -5.28 -22.23
N ALA A 186 8.90 -5.86 -23.35
CA ALA A 186 8.39 -5.08 -24.47
C ALA A 186 6.95 -4.64 -24.19
N LYS A 187 6.65 -3.35 -24.37
CA LYS A 187 5.28 -2.85 -24.23
C LYS A 187 4.40 -3.35 -25.39
N ARG A 188 3.22 -3.91 -25.06
CA ARG A 188 2.30 -4.62 -25.99
C ARG A 188 1.95 -3.87 -27.29
N HIS A 189 1.98 -2.54 -27.30
CA HIS A 189 1.58 -1.70 -28.45
C HIS A 189 2.68 -0.73 -28.91
N GLN A 190 3.93 -0.93 -28.48
CA GLN A 190 5.05 -0.10 -28.92
C GLN A 190 6.06 -0.89 -29.74
N ARG A 191 7.00 -0.18 -30.35
CA ARG A 191 8.10 -0.75 -31.12
C ARG A 191 8.84 -1.80 -30.28
N LYS A 192 9.07 -2.97 -30.86
CA LYS A 192 9.98 -3.98 -30.31
C LYS A 192 11.41 -3.51 -30.57
N ALA A 193 12.27 -3.62 -29.55
CA ALA A 193 13.67 -3.28 -29.70
C ALA A 193 14.36 -4.22 -30.68
N ALA A 194 15.35 -3.71 -31.40
CA ALA A 194 16.31 -4.54 -32.11
C ALA A 194 17.17 -5.33 -31.10
N PRO A 195 17.72 -6.50 -31.46
CA PRO A 195 18.61 -7.25 -30.56
C PRO A 195 19.83 -6.41 -30.14
N GLU A 196 20.40 -5.63 -31.06
CA GLU A 196 21.52 -4.71 -30.79
C GLU A 196 21.15 -3.61 -29.78
N GLU A 197 19.95 -3.03 -29.90
CA GLU A 197 19.46 -2.01 -28.96
C GLU A 197 19.28 -2.60 -27.55
N ALA A 198 18.81 -3.85 -27.45
CA ALA A 198 18.62 -4.54 -26.19
C ALA A 198 19.96 -4.91 -25.52
N GLU A 199 20.96 -5.33 -26.29
CA GLU A 199 22.33 -5.59 -25.78
C GLU A 199 22.99 -4.33 -25.24
N ALA A 200 22.91 -3.21 -25.99
CA ALA A 200 23.44 -1.92 -25.55
C ALA A 200 22.79 -1.45 -24.24
N LEU A 201 21.47 -1.69 -24.08
CA LEU A 201 20.75 -1.35 -22.85
C LEU A 201 21.23 -2.20 -21.66
N LEU A 202 21.41 -3.52 -21.85
CA LEU A 202 21.94 -4.40 -20.80
C LEU A 202 23.35 -3.97 -20.37
N GLN A 203 24.21 -3.62 -21.33
CA GLN A 203 25.55 -3.14 -21.04
C GLN A 203 25.53 -1.84 -20.24
N ALA A 204 24.72 -0.85 -20.65
CA ALA A 204 24.57 0.40 -19.94
C ALA A 204 24.04 0.23 -18.50
N VAL A 205 23.11 -0.71 -18.29
CA VAL A 205 22.62 -1.03 -16.94
C VAL A 205 23.71 -1.69 -16.11
N ARG A 206 24.46 -2.65 -16.66
CA ARG A 206 25.56 -3.32 -15.96
C ARG A 206 26.66 -2.35 -15.52
N GLU A 207 27.05 -1.43 -16.41
CA GLU A 207 28.03 -0.38 -16.09
C GLU A 207 27.53 0.49 -14.93
N LYS A 208 26.26 0.91 -14.95
CA LYS A 208 25.66 1.69 -13.86
C LYS A 208 25.56 0.92 -12.54
N VAL A 209 25.27 -0.37 -12.60
CA VAL A 209 25.19 -1.24 -11.43
C VAL A 209 26.57 -1.41 -10.78
N GLN A 210 27.62 -1.57 -11.60
CA GLN A 210 29.00 -1.61 -11.14
C GLN A 210 29.44 -0.27 -10.52
N GLU A 211 29.07 0.86 -11.13
CA GLU A 211 29.36 2.21 -10.60
C GLU A 211 28.78 2.42 -9.19
N VAL A 212 27.58 1.88 -8.94
CA VAL A 212 26.91 1.95 -7.63
C VAL A 212 27.46 0.91 -6.63
N GLY A 213 28.36 0.02 -7.06
CA GLY A 213 28.93 -1.04 -6.23
C GLY A 213 27.94 -2.16 -5.92
N ALA A 214 26.90 -2.33 -6.75
CA ALA A 214 25.91 -3.38 -6.58
C ALA A 214 26.31 -4.64 -7.38
N VAL A 215 25.87 -5.80 -6.89
CA VAL A 215 26.17 -7.11 -7.48
C VAL A 215 24.87 -7.75 -7.97
N GLU A 216 24.95 -8.40 -9.14
CA GLU A 216 23.88 -9.27 -9.63
C GLU A 216 23.80 -10.52 -8.73
N VAL A 217 22.69 -10.66 -7.99
CA VAL A 217 22.49 -11.77 -7.02
C VAL A 217 22.03 -13.04 -7.72
N ALA A 218 21.33 -12.89 -8.84
CA ALA A 218 20.85 -13.98 -9.68
C ALA A 218 21.17 -13.68 -11.14
N ALA A 219 21.54 -14.72 -11.90
CA ALA A 219 21.70 -14.61 -13.34
C ALA A 219 20.40 -14.13 -13.99
N MET A 220 20.52 -13.46 -15.13
CA MET A 220 19.37 -12.95 -15.88
C MET A 220 18.45 -14.10 -16.31
N GLU A 221 17.20 -14.09 -15.85
CA GLU A 221 16.20 -15.11 -16.17
C GLU A 221 15.22 -14.59 -17.20
N GLY A 222 15.00 -15.36 -18.27
CA GLY A 222 13.93 -15.10 -19.25
C GLY A 222 14.36 -15.20 -20.71
N GLY A 223 13.40 -15.05 -21.61
CA GLY A 223 13.63 -15.09 -23.05
C GLY A 223 14.08 -13.72 -23.54
N PHE A 224 15.34 -13.58 -23.91
CA PHE A 224 15.84 -12.39 -24.63
C PHE A 224 15.35 -12.42 -26.09
N PRO A 225 14.77 -11.35 -26.67
CA PRO A 225 14.38 -10.03 -26.12
C PRO A 225 12.88 -9.92 -25.74
N ARG A 226 12.23 -11.02 -25.33
CA ARG A 226 10.80 -11.07 -24.97
C ARG A 226 10.55 -10.53 -23.56
N GLN A 227 11.17 -11.12 -22.55
CA GLN A 227 11.08 -10.71 -21.15
C GLN A 227 12.30 -11.24 -20.41
N ALA A 228 12.98 -10.38 -19.66
CA ALA A 228 14.11 -10.77 -18.82
C ALA A 228 13.98 -10.14 -17.43
N THR A 229 14.44 -10.83 -16.40
CA THR A 229 14.48 -10.34 -15.02
C THR A 229 15.89 -10.41 -14.49
N MET A 230 16.36 -9.34 -13.86
CA MET A 230 17.67 -9.27 -13.23
C MET A 230 17.53 -8.79 -11.79
N THR A 231 18.19 -9.48 -10.86
CA THR A 231 18.09 -9.17 -9.43
C THR A 231 19.39 -8.56 -8.93
N ILE A 232 19.30 -7.38 -8.31
CA ILE A 232 20.44 -6.55 -7.95
C ILE A 232 20.37 -6.21 -6.46
N LYS A 233 21.53 -6.26 -5.79
CA LYS A 233 21.69 -5.89 -4.39
C LYS A 233 23.09 -5.33 -4.15
N ILE A 234 23.23 -4.32 -3.30
CA ILE A 234 24.54 -3.96 -2.73
C ILE A 234 24.94 -5.05 -1.71
N PRO A 235 26.18 -5.57 -1.76
CA PRO A 235 26.66 -6.58 -0.83
C PRO A 235 26.49 -6.15 0.64
#